data_AF-A0AA89C0V1-F1
#
_entry.id   AF-A0AA89C0V1-F1
#
_cell.length_a   1.000
_cell.length_b   1.000
_cell.length_c   1.000
_cell.angle_alpha   90.00
_cell.angle_beta   90.00
_cell.angle_gamma   90.00
#
_symmetry.space_group_name_H-M   'P 1'
#
loop_
_entity.id
_entity.type
_entity.pdbx_description
1 polymer ?
#
loop_
_entity_poly.entity_id
_entity_poly.type
_entity_poly.pdbx_seq_one_letter_code
_entity_poly.pdbx_strand_id
1 'polypeptide(L)'
;MSLTGYIQVLIRQTRYVSGSSKHITRNYGIKSFWDRFRSKLEQEGKLVGEDLFGNKYYEKESVNSTDHSRKSKRWIEREDDPDLDQQYHQEFEMPIEWRAWLQHKRSSPPTEMEIKKNVAMMMRTKKRAVEVAEREAKEREEMGLEKVDTSKLGDSEFPIYPEYEVTPQIGKDRSKDKDVDQIPKK
;
A
#
# COMPACT_ATOMS: atom_id res chain seq x y z
N MET A 1 16.29 -39.97 91.82
CA MET A 1 16.86 -38.69 92.32
C MET A 1 18.14 -38.49 91.52
N SER A 2 18.35 -37.49 90.68
CA SER A 2 18.09 -36.06 90.83
C SER A 2 18.25 -35.42 89.42
N LEU A 3 17.22 -34.78 88.89
CA LEU A 3 17.14 -33.32 88.63
C LEU A 3 18.16 -32.82 87.59
N THR A 4 17.73 -32.59 86.35
CA THR A 4 17.24 -31.28 85.85
C THR A 4 18.21 -30.13 86.06
N GLY A 5 18.59 -29.48 84.97
CA GLY A 5 18.92 -28.05 85.03
C GLY A 5 20.36 -27.71 84.71
N TYR A 6 20.75 -27.91 83.46
CA TYR A 6 21.68 -27.00 82.78
C TYR A 6 21.37 -27.12 81.29
N ILE A 7 20.20 -26.66 80.82
CA ILE A 7 20.00 -25.26 80.39
C ILE A 7 21.32 -24.76 79.79
N GLN A 8 21.50 -25.07 78.50
CA GLN A 8 21.33 -24.09 77.41
C GLN A 8 22.50 -23.11 77.32
N VAL A 9 22.87 -22.83 76.06
CA VAL A 9 23.84 -21.83 75.62
C VAL A 9 25.27 -22.29 75.92
N LEU A 10 26.00 -22.91 75.00
CA LEU A 10 26.63 -22.33 73.81
C LEU A 10 27.19 -23.56 73.05
N ILE A 11 26.89 -23.82 71.78
CA ILE A 11 27.59 -23.24 70.64
C ILE A 11 26.70 -23.51 69.43
N ARG A 12 26.09 -22.43 68.94
CA ARG A 12 25.66 -22.30 67.55
C ARG A 12 26.89 -22.45 66.64
N GLN A 13 26.66 -22.99 65.44
CA GLN A 13 27.55 -23.07 64.27
C GLN A 13 28.53 -24.26 64.30
N THR A 14 28.62 -25.16 63.32
CA THR A 14 28.05 -25.30 61.98
C THR A 14 27.93 -26.80 61.67
N ARG A 15 26.75 -27.28 61.28
CA ARG A 15 26.65 -28.54 60.52
C ARG A 15 25.57 -28.38 59.47
N TYR A 16 26.00 -27.83 58.33
CA TYR A 16 25.20 -27.74 57.11
C TYR A 16 25.13 -29.15 56.53
N VAL A 17 23.99 -29.82 56.74
CA VAL A 17 23.68 -31.10 56.10
C VAL A 17 23.01 -30.78 54.76
N SER A 18 23.61 -31.32 53.69
CA SER A 18 23.13 -31.29 52.32
C SER A 18 21.65 -31.69 52.19
N GLY A 19 20.88 -30.93 51.40
CA GLY A 19 19.51 -31.34 51.08
C GLY A 19 18.80 -30.42 50.10
N SER A 20 18.68 -30.89 48.86
CA SER A 20 17.73 -30.45 47.83
C SER A 20 17.97 -29.07 47.19
N SER A 21 18.78 -29.08 46.13
CA SER A 21 18.78 -28.04 45.11
C SER A 21 17.38 -27.98 44.48
N LYS A 22 16.58 -26.99 44.88
CA LYS A 22 15.33 -26.66 44.17
C LYS A 22 15.73 -25.88 42.94
N HIS A 23 15.99 -26.58 41.84
CA HIS A 23 16.09 -25.94 40.54
C HIS A 23 14.72 -25.30 40.29
N ILE A 24 14.63 -23.97 40.40
CA ILE A 24 13.52 -23.22 39.84
C ILE A 24 13.72 -23.33 38.33
N THR A 25 13.18 -24.38 37.73
CA THR A 25 13.06 -24.47 36.27
C THR A 25 12.08 -23.38 35.87
N ARG A 26 12.64 -22.22 35.50
CA ARG A 26 11.92 -21.10 34.91
C ARG A 26 11.43 -21.63 33.55
N ASN A 27 10.20 -22.15 33.51
CA ASN A 27 9.56 -22.74 32.32
C ASN A 27 9.31 -21.66 31.25
N TYR A 28 10.35 -21.28 30.52
CA TYR A 28 10.28 -20.37 29.37
C TYR A 28 9.99 -21.09 28.04
N GLY A 29 10.10 -22.42 28.01
CA GLY A 29 10.06 -23.17 26.75
C GLY A 29 8.70 -23.18 26.05
N ILE A 30 7.61 -23.28 26.82
CA ILE A 30 6.27 -23.44 26.24
C ILE A 30 5.58 -22.09 26.01
N LYS A 31 5.73 -21.13 26.94
CA LYS A 31 5.16 -19.77 26.77
C LYS A 31 5.72 -19.08 25.53
N SER A 32 7.06 -19.11 25.35
CA SER A 32 7.68 -18.48 24.19
C SER A 32 7.35 -19.15 22.85
N PHE A 33 6.90 -20.40 22.84
CA PHE A 33 6.43 -21.09 21.64
C PHE A 33 5.01 -20.66 21.27
N TRP A 34 4.10 -20.64 22.25
CA TRP A 34 2.72 -20.17 22.05
C TRP A 34 2.66 -18.68 21.74
N ASP A 35 3.54 -17.86 22.34
CA ASP A 35 3.62 -16.43 22.06
C ASP A 35 4.14 -16.16 20.63
N ARG A 36 5.09 -16.98 20.14
CA ARG A 36 5.54 -16.93 18.74
C ARG A 36 4.46 -17.40 17.76
N PHE A 37 3.71 -18.44 18.12
CA PHE A 37 2.59 -18.94 17.32
C PHE A 37 1.44 -17.93 17.23
N ARG A 38 1.07 -17.30 18.36
CA ARG A 38 0.08 -16.22 18.41
C ARG A 38 0.56 -14.98 17.66
N SER A 39 1.82 -14.59 17.82
CA SER A 39 2.39 -13.46 17.08
C SER A 39 2.41 -13.71 15.58
N LYS A 40 2.62 -14.95 15.12
CA LYS A 40 2.52 -15.32 13.70
C LYS A 40 1.08 -15.26 13.18
N LEU A 41 0.11 -15.77 13.95
CA LEU A 41 -1.32 -15.66 13.62
C LEU A 41 -1.82 -14.21 13.62
N GLU A 42 -1.26 -13.35 14.46
CA GLU A 42 -1.52 -11.90 14.49
C GLU A 42 -0.73 -11.16 13.39
N GLN A 43 0.26 -11.81 12.76
CA GLN A 43 0.91 -11.30 11.57
C GLN A 43 0.10 -11.52 10.29
N GLU A 44 -0.74 -12.56 10.26
CA GLU A 44 -1.70 -12.82 9.20
C GLU A 44 -2.84 -11.79 9.33
N GLY A 45 -2.96 -10.90 8.33
CA GLY A 45 -3.97 -9.82 8.37
C GLY A 45 -5.40 -10.36 8.47
N LYS A 46 -6.32 -9.52 8.94
CA LYS A 46 -7.75 -9.85 8.94
C LYS A 46 -8.26 -9.85 7.50
N LEU A 47 -8.86 -10.96 7.07
CA LEU A 47 -9.58 -11.03 5.79
C LEU A 47 -10.79 -10.09 5.84
N VAL A 48 -10.81 -9.11 4.95
CA VAL A 48 -11.84 -8.07 4.86
C VAL A 48 -12.91 -8.45 3.84
N GLY A 49 -12.51 -9.03 2.72
CA GLY A 49 -13.44 -9.48 1.69
C GLY A 49 -12.74 -10.03 0.45
N GLU A 50 -13.57 -10.40 -0.52
CA GLU A 50 -13.18 -10.96 -1.81
C GLU A 50 -13.88 -10.19 -2.93
N ASP A 51 -13.24 -10.01 -4.07
CA ASP A 51 -13.87 -9.43 -5.25
C ASP A 51 -14.46 -10.49 -6.21
N LEU A 52 -15.06 -10.03 -7.31
CA LEU A 52 -15.63 -10.90 -8.34
C LEU A 52 -14.56 -11.67 -9.15
N PHE A 53 -13.29 -11.33 -8.99
CA PHE A 53 -12.16 -11.92 -9.69
C PHE A 53 -11.41 -12.94 -8.82
N GLY A 54 -11.86 -13.19 -7.58
CA GLY A 54 -11.21 -14.10 -6.64
C GLY A 54 -10.05 -13.48 -5.87
N ASN A 55 -9.87 -12.16 -5.94
CA ASN A 55 -8.83 -11.47 -5.17
C ASN A 55 -9.26 -11.31 -3.72
N LYS A 56 -8.38 -11.67 -2.78
CA LYS A 56 -8.63 -11.57 -1.34
C LYS A 56 -7.96 -10.34 -0.75
N TYR A 57 -8.70 -9.60 0.07
CA TYR A 57 -8.25 -8.33 0.64
C TYR A 57 -8.06 -8.46 2.15
N TYR A 58 -6.91 -8.00 2.63
CA TYR A 58 -6.54 -8.09 4.04
C TYR A 58 -6.22 -6.73 4.65
N GLU A 59 -6.56 -6.56 5.92
CA GLU A 59 -6.21 -5.40 6.72
C GLU A 59 -5.53 -5.83 8.02
N LYS A 60 -4.42 -5.16 8.34
CA LYS A 60 -3.74 -5.31 9.62
C LYS A 60 -3.68 -3.98 10.33
N GLU A 61 -4.23 -3.96 11.54
CA GLU A 61 -4.13 -2.82 12.45
C GLU A 61 -2.67 -2.60 12.86
N SER A 62 -2.25 -1.34 12.99
CA SER A 62 -0.92 -1.02 13.49
C SER A 62 -0.82 -1.45 14.95
N VAL A 63 0.15 -2.31 15.27
CA VAL A 63 0.40 -2.87 16.62
C VAL A 63 0.61 -1.78 17.67
N ASN A 64 1.05 -0.58 17.26
CA ASN A 64 1.27 0.56 18.15
C ASN A 64 0.18 1.62 17.93
N SER A 65 -0.99 1.42 18.54
CA SER A 65 -2.13 2.36 18.48
C SER A 65 -1.84 3.75 19.06
N THR A 66 -0.74 3.92 19.81
CA THR A 66 -0.35 5.21 20.42
C THR A 66 0.23 6.18 19.38
N ASP A 67 0.85 5.65 18.32
CA ASP A 67 1.47 6.44 17.27
C ASP A 67 0.45 6.70 16.16
N HIS A 68 -0.24 7.84 16.26
CA HIS A 68 -1.27 8.29 15.31
C HIS A 68 -0.73 8.46 13.88
N SER A 69 0.60 8.37 13.69
CA SER A 69 1.27 8.46 12.40
C SER A 69 1.19 7.15 11.58
N ARG A 70 1.00 6.00 12.22
CA ARG A 70 1.03 4.70 11.52
C ARG A 70 -0.37 4.24 11.09
N LYS A 71 -0.66 4.38 9.80
CA LYS A 71 -1.88 3.85 9.16
C LYS A 71 -1.91 2.31 9.18
N SER A 72 -3.10 1.71 9.15
CA SER A 72 -3.26 0.27 8.99
C SER A 72 -2.59 -0.21 7.70
N LYS A 73 -1.98 -1.40 7.70
CA LYS A 73 -1.43 -1.99 6.48
C LYS A 73 -2.56 -2.73 5.76
N ARG A 74 -2.78 -2.42 4.48
CA ARG A 74 -3.77 -3.08 3.62
C ARG A 74 -3.07 -3.70 2.43
N TRP A 75 -3.41 -4.93 2.08
CA TRP A 75 -2.83 -5.63 0.93
C TRP A 75 -3.85 -6.58 0.30
N ILE A 76 -3.48 -7.10 -0.87
CA ILE A 76 -4.26 -8.00 -1.70
C ILE A 76 -3.45 -9.28 -1.88
N GLU A 77 -4.11 -10.43 -1.85
CA GLU A 77 -3.53 -11.72 -2.21
C GLU A 77 -4.29 -12.24 -3.42
N ARG A 78 -3.56 -12.67 -4.45
CA ARG A 78 -4.12 -13.24 -5.66
C ARG A 78 -3.71 -14.71 -5.77
N GLU A 79 -4.62 -15.54 -6.26
CA GLU A 79 -4.40 -16.98 -6.36
C GLU A 79 -3.50 -17.34 -7.56
N ASP A 80 -3.46 -16.49 -8.58
CA ASP A 80 -2.78 -16.70 -9.84
C ASP A 80 -1.28 -16.33 -9.83
N ASP A 81 -0.80 -15.56 -8.86
CA ASP A 81 0.62 -15.25 -8.72
C ASP A 81 1.02 -14.82 -7.29
N PRO A 82 1.71 -15.70 -6.51
CA PRO A 82 2.16 -15.39 -5.16
C PRO A 82 3.36 -14.42 -5.10
N ASP A 83 4.05 -14.15 -6.21
CA ASP A 83 5.24 -13.29 -6.25
C ASP A 83 4.92 -11.81 -6.58
N LEU A 84 3.66 -11.50 -6.93
CA LEU A 84 3.23 -10.14 -7.24
C LEU A 84 3.09 -9.21 -6.03
N ASP A 85 3.44 -9.68 -4.83
CA ASP A 85 3.46 -8.92 -3.57
C ASP A 85 4.39 -7.67 -3.62
N GLN A 86 5.28 -7.60 -4.62
CA GLN A 86 6.27 -6.52 -4.78
C GLN A 86 5.93 -5.51 -5.89
N GLN A 87 5.06 -5.87 -6.84
CA GLN A 87 4.67 -4.96 -7.91
C GLN A 87 3.41 -4.21 -7.48
N TYR A 88 3.62 -3.23 -6.61
CA TYR A 88 2.74 -2.06 -6.58
C TYR A 88 2.37 -1.73 -8.04
N HIS A 89 1.09 -1.53 -8.35
CA HIS A 89 0.63 -0.94 -9.62
C HIS A 89 0.38 -1.84 -10.85
N GLN A 90 -0.05 -3.10 -10.72
CA GLN A 90 -0.84 -3.67 -11.85
C GLN A 90 -2.25 -3.04 -11.82
N GLU A 91 -2.37 -1.80 -12.30
CA GLU A 91 -3.57 -0.94 -12.21
C GLU A 91 -4.80 -1.46 -12.96
N PHE A 92 -4.67 -2.56 -13.70
CA PHE A 92 -5.61 -2.91 -14.77
C PHE A 92 -6.64 -3.99 -14.42
N GLU A 93 -6.49 -4.73 -13.33
CA GLU A 93 -7.39 -5.88 -13.04
C GLU A 93 -8.27 -5.73 -11.80
N MET A 94 -8.06 -4.68 -11.00
CA MET A 94 -8.75 -4.48 -9.74
C MET A 94 -9.97 -3.55 -9.86
N PRO A 95 -11.11 -3.86 -9.22
CA PRO A 95 -12.22 -2.91 -9.10
C PRO A 95 -11.78 -1.59 -8.44
N ILE A 96 -12.27 -0.47 -8.97
CA ILE A 96 -11.90 0.89 -8.52
C ILE A 96 -12.18 1.08 -7.02
N GLU A 97 -13.25 0.48 -6.51
CA GLU A 97 -13.63 0.62 -5.11
C GLU A 97 -12.62 -0.03 -4.15
N TRP A 98 -12.15 -1.22 -4.51
CA TRP A 98 -11.10 -1.92 -3.77
C TRP A 98 -9.77 -1.18 -3.87
N ARG A 99 -9.47 -0.58 -5.03
CA ARG A 99 -8.29 0.29 -5.20
C ARG A 99 -8.32 1.48 -4.26
N ALA A 100 -9.46 2.17 -4.16
CA ALA A 100 -9.61 3.32 -3.28
C ALA A 100 -9.46 2.92 -1.80
N TRP A 101 -9.95 1.74 -1.41
CA TRP A 101 -9.78 1.21 -0.07
C TRP A 101 -8.32 0.84 0.25
N LEU A 102 -7.62 0.15 -0.66
CA LEU A 102 -6.19 -0.17 -0.49
C LEU A 102 -5.30 1.07 -0.38
N GLN A 103 -5.62 2.14 -1.12
CA GLN A 103 -4.90 3.41 -1.07
C GLN A 103 -5.26 4.29 0.15
N HIS A 104 -6.06 3.76 1.09
CA HIS A 104 -6.59 4.52 2.24
C HIS A 104 -7.36 5.78 1.87
N LYS A 105 -7.86 5.89 0.62
CA LYS A 105 -8.79 6.96 0.23
C LYS A 105 -10.16 6.72 0.85
N ARG A 106 -10.51 5.46 1.09
CA ARG A 106 -11.75 5.03 1.74
C ARG A 106 -11.47 4.40 3.10
N SER A 107 -12.25 4.77 4.11
CA SER A 107 -12.13 4.20 5.46
C SER A 107 -12.75 2.79 5.52
N SER A 108 -13.94 2.61 4.96
CA SER A 108 -14.67 1.34 4.94
C SER A 108 -14.38 0.53 3.67
N PRO A 109 -14.39 -0.81 3.74
CA PRO A 109 -14.33 -1.62 2.54
C PRO A 109 -15.59 -1.43 1.67
N PRO A 110 -15.49 -1.70 0.37
CA PRO A 110 -16.63 -1.60 -0.52
C PRO A 110 -17.67 -2.68 -0.25
N THR A 111 -18.93 -2.38 -0.53
CA THR A 111 -20.04 -3.33 -0.36
C THR A 111 -20.35 -4.02 -1.69
N GLU A 112 -20.81 -5.28 -1.65
CA GLU A 112 -21.13 -6.03 -2.86
C GLU A 112 -22.19 -5.34 -3.74
N MET A 113 -23.21 -4.74 -3.11
CA MET A 113 -24.26 -3.99 -3.81
C MET A 113 -23.72 -2.77 -4.55
N GLU A 114 -22.73 -2.09 -3.98
CA GLU A 114 -22.09 -0.93 -4.59
C GLU A 114 -21.27 -1.34 -5.81
N ILE A 115 -20.50 -2.43 -5.69
CA ILE A 115 -19.72 -3.00 -6.80
C ILE A 115 -20.65 -3.37 -7.95
N LYS A 116 -21.75 -4.10 -7.68
CA LYS A 116 -22.74 -4.49 -8.70
C LYS A 116 -23.34 -3.28 -9.41
N LYS A 117 -23.69 -2.23 -8.65
CA LYS A 117 -24.22 -0.98 -9.21
C LYS A 117 -23.21 -0.31 -10.14
N ASN A 118 -21.94 -0.23 -9.75
CA ASN A 118 -20.90 0.41 -10.54
C ASN A 118 -20.58 -0.38 -11.81
N VAL A 119 -20.59 -1.71 -11.74
CA VAL A 119 -20.49 -2.59 -12.91
C VAL A 119 -21.65 -2.33 -13.89
N ALA A 120 -22.89 -2.26 -13.40
CA ALA A 120 -24.05 -1.98 -14.24
C ALA A 120 -23.97 -0.59 -14.90
N MET A 121 -23.51 0.43 -14.17
CA MET A 121 -23.28 1.78 -14.70
C MET A 121 -22.20 1.79 -15.78
N MET A 122 -21.07 1.11 -15.54
CA MET A 122 -20.01 0.96 -16.52
C MET A 122 -20.51 0.33 -17.82
N MET A 123 -21.27 -0.78 -17.73
CA MET A 123 -21.83 -1.46 -18.90
C MET A 123 -22.76 -0.54 -19.70
N ARG A 124 -23.64 0.21 -19.01
CA ARG A 124 -24.53 1.19 -19.64
C ARG A 124 -23.76 2.29 -20.37
N THR A 125 -22.71 2.82 -19.75
CA THR A 125 -21.87 3.86 -20.35
C THR A 125 -21.13 3.33 -21.57
N LYS A 126 -20.54 2.13 -21.49
CA LYS A 126 -19.87 1.48 -22.63
C LYS A 126 -20.83 1.29 -23.81
N LYS A 127 -22.03 0.79 -23.56
CA LYS A 127 -23.05 0.61 -24.60
C LYS A 127 -23.41 1.94 -25.27
N ARG A 128 -23.67 2.98 -24.49
CA ARG A 128 -23.97 4.32 -25.01
C ARG A 128 -22.82 4.93 -25.80
N ALA A 129 -21.58 4.73 -25.34
CA ALA A 129 -20.40 5.22 -26.04
C ALA A 129 -20.28 4.56 -27.43
N VAL A 130 -20.55 3.26 -27.53
CA VAL A 130 -20.59 2.55 -28.81
C VAL A 130 -21.72 3.08 -29.69
N GLU A 131 -22.93 3.22 -29.17
CA GLU A 131 -24.08 3.77 -29.92
C GLU A 131 -23.80 5.17 -30.47
N VAL A 132 -23.19 6.05 -29.66
CA VAL A 132 -22.82 7.41 -30.07
C VAL A 132 -21.70 7.38 -31.11
N ALA A 133 -20.66 6.56 -30.92
CA ALA A 133 -19.57 6.43 -31.87
C ALA A 133 -20.05 5.89 -33.22
N GLU A 134 -20.97 4.90 -33.23
CA GLU A 134 -21.59 4.39 -34.46
C GLU A 134 -22.44 5.45 -35.16
N ARG A 135 -23.21 6.24 -34.39
CA ARG A 135 -24.01 7.34 -34.95
C ARG A 135 -23.12 8.42 -35.56
N GLU A 136 -22.10 8.86 -34.84
CA GLU A 136 -21.14 9.87 -35.31
C GLU A 136 -20.35 9.37 -36.53
N ALA A 137 -20.02 8.07 -36.59
CA ALA A 137 -19.40 7.47 -37.76
C ALA A 137 -20.32 7.51 -38.99
N LYS A 138 -21.60 7.18 -38.83
CA LYS A 138 -22.59 7.26 -39.93
C LYS A 138 -22.81 8.71 -40.40
N GLU A 139 -23.00 9.65 -39.46
CA GLU A 139 -23.17 11.07 -39.79
C GLU A 139 -21.93 11.64 -40.51
N ARG A 140 -20.72 11.22 -40.11
CA ARG A 140 -19.47 11.59 -40.78
C ARG A 140 -19.39 11.04 -42.21
N GLU A 141 -19.82 9.79 -42.43
CA GLU A 141 -19.90 9.17 -43.77
C GLU A 141 -20.91 9.90 -44.66
N GLU A 142 -22.10 10.24 -44.13
CA GLU A 142 -23.13 10.99 -44.86
C GLU A 142 -22.68 12.40 -45.24
N MET A 143 -21.96 13.10 -44.35
CA MET A 143 -21.40 14.42 -44.65
C MET A 143 -20.15 14.38 -45.54
N GLY A 144 -19.66 13.20 -45.92
CA GLY A 144 -18.47 13.05 -46.77
C GLY A 144 -17.18 13.56 -46.13
N LEU A 145 -17.12 13.66 -44.79
CA LEU A 145 -15.89 14.04 -44.08
C LEU A 145 -14.93 12.86 -44.07
N GLU A 146 -13.85 12.96 -44.82
CA GLU A 146 -12.78 11.97 -44.83
C GLU A 146 -12.20 11.77 -43.41
N LYS A 147 -11.79 10.54 -43.10
CA LYS A 147 -11.11 10.24 -41.84
C LYS A 147 -9.83 11.07 -41.80
N VAL A 148 -9.71 11.94 -40.80
CA VAL A 148 -8.49 12.75 -40.61
C VAL A 148 -7.35 11.77 -40.37
N ASP A 149 -6.37 11.77 -41.27
CA ASP A 149 -5.18 10.94 -41.17
C ASP A 149 -4.31 11.46 -40.02
N THR A 150 -4.49 10.86 -38.84
CA THR A 150 -3.78 11.24 -37.61
C THR A 150 -2.30 10.90 -37.67
N SER A 151 -1.82 10.21 -38.71
CA SER A 151 -0.38 9.92 -38.87
C SER A 151 0.49 11.18 -39.08
N LYS A 152 -0.12 12.32 -39.47
CA LYS A 152 0.57 13.61 -39.65
C LYS A 152 0.42 14.58 -38.48
N LEU A 153 -0.53 14.34 -37.57
CA LEU A 153 -0.52 14.98 -36.27
C LEU A 153 0.45 14.17 -35.41
N GLY A 154 1.61 14.73 -35.07
CA GLY A 154 2.36 14.19 -33.93
C GLY A 154 1.43 14.09 -32.72
N ASP A 155 1.73 13.20 -31.76
CA ASP A 155 0.86 12.77 -30.64
C ASP A 155 0.20 13.88 -29.78
N SER A 156 0.42 15.16 -30.08
CA SER A 156 -0.29 16.28 -29.49
C SER A 156 -1.69 16.45 -30.09
N GLU A 157 -2.70 16.03 -29.33
CA GLU A 157 -4.13 16.34 -29.53
C GLU A 157 -4.47 17.84 -29.36
N PHE A 158 -3.47 18.68 -29.06
CA PHE A 158 -3.63 20.11 -28.79
C PHE A 158 -3.03 20.96 -29.92
N PRO A 159 -3.67 22.09 -30.29
CA PRO A 159 -3.11 23.02 -31.27
C PRO A 159 -1.74 23.53 -30.81
N ILE A 160 -0.72 23.33 -31.65
CA ILE A 160 0.62 23.88 -31.41
C ILE A 160 0.62 25.32 -31.89
N TYR A 161 0.68 26.24 -30.94
CA TYR A 161 0.79 27.67 -31.22
C TYR A 161 2.26 28.03 -31.46
N PRO A 162 2.62 28.53 -32.66
CA PRO A 162 4.00 28.84 -32.99
C PRO A 162 4.59 29.94 -32.10
N GLU A 163 3.77 30.75 -31.44
CA GLU A 163 4.21 31.80 -30.53
C GLU A 163 4.69 31.32 -29.14
N TYR A 164 4.51 30.04 -28.77
CA TYR A 164 4.93 29.51 -27.47
C TYR A 164 6.05 28.47 -27.58
N GLU A 165 7.03 28.57 -26.68
CA GLU A 165 8.08 27.57 -26.55
C GLU A 165 7.50 26.28 -25.94
N VAL A 166 7.66 25.15 -26.65
CA VAL A 166 7.18 23.83 -26.21
C VAL A 166 7.98 23.28 -25.03
N THR A 167 9.21 23.76 -24.82
CA THR A 167 10.08 23.40 -23.70
C THR A 167 10.62 24.65 -23.02
N PRO A 168 10.33 24.89 -21.73
CA PRO A 168 10.93 26.00 -21.00
C PRO A 168 12.43 25.71 -20.78
N GLN A 169 13.28 26.47 -21.47
CA GLN A 169 14.73 26.60 -21.22
C GLN A 169 15.56 25.30 -21.22
N ILE A 170 15.81 24.71 -22.40
CA ILE A 170 17.18 24.22 -22.65
C ILE A 170 18.05 25.47 -22.79
N GLY A 171 18.97 25.67 -21.85
CA GLY A 171 19.71 26.90 -21.67
C GLY A 171 20.33 27.42 -22.97
N LYS A 172 20.03 28.67 -23.32
CA LYS A 172 20.92 29.47 -24.17
C LYS A 172 22.29 29.44 -23.51
N ASP A 173 23.29 28.90 -24.20
CA ASP A 173 24.69 29.05 -23.81
C ASP A 173 24.97 30.53 -23.56
N ARG A 174 25.36 30.86 -22.32
CA ARG A 174 25.76 32.21 -21.86
C ARG A 174 27.06 32.71 -22.50
N SER A 175 27.44 32.21 -23.68
CA SER A 175 28.72 32.50 -24.32
C SER A 175 28.67 33.63 -25.36
N LYS A 176 27.50 34.17 -25.70
CA LYS A 176 27.35 35.22 -26.73
C LYS A 176 27.23 36.67 -26.24
N ASP A 177 27.34 36.92 -24.94
CA ASP A 177 27.35 38.28 -24.40
C ASP A 177 28.78 38.73 -24.08
N LYS A 178 29.62 38.93 -25.11
CA LYS A 178 30.97 39.49 -24.97
C LYS A 178 31.29 40.67 -25.90
N ASP A 179 30.28 41.30 -26.49
CA ASP A 179 30.45 42.61 -27.13
C ASP A 179 30.00 43.69 -26.14
N VAL A 180 30.82 43.90 -25.10
CA VAL A 180 30.73 45.08 -24.24
C VAL A 180 31.36 46.23 -25.01
N ASP A 181 30.51 47.15 -25.46
CA ASP A 181 30.85 48.42 -26.07
C ASP A 181 32.01 49.12 -25.33
N GLN A 182 33.12 49.32 -26.04
CA GLN A 182 34.21 50.17 -25.58
C GLN A 182 33.74 51.62 -25.61
N ILE A 183 33.35 52.15 -24.45
CA ILE A 183 33.10 53.59 -24.28
C ILE A 183 34.47 54.31 -24.32
N PRO A 184 34.70 55.24 -25.25
CA PRO A 184 35.98 55.96 -25.33
C PRO A 184 36.15 56.87 -24.10
N LYS A 185 37.24 56.68 -23.36
CA LYS A 185 37.64 57.57 -22.27
C LYS A 185 37.98 58.94 -22.84
N LYS A 186 37.28 59.97 -22.38
CA LYS A 186 37.71 61.38 -22.47
C LYS A 186 38.56 61.74 -21.26
#